data_AF-A0AAE4I7Y6-F1
#
_entry.id   AF-A0AAE4I7Y6-F1
#
_cell.length_a   1.000
_cell.length_b   1.000
_cell.length_c   1.000
_cell.angle_alpha   90.00
_cell.angle_beta   90.00
_cell.angle_gamma   90.00
#
_symmetry.space_group_name_H-M   'P 1'
#
loop_
_entity.id
_entity.type
_entity.pdbx_description
1 polymer ?
#
loop_
_entity_poly.entity_id
_entity_poly.type
_entity_poly.pdbx_seq_one_letter_code
_entity_poly.pdbx_strand_id
1 'polypeptide(L)' 'MQELESLDSKGKIELYYADESNVCTDGYVPYGWQFKDERVYIPSEKAARFNIFGMITRRNQYKLYNAGIHQCRQDCGLS' A
#
# COMPACT_ATOMS: atom_id res chain seq x y z
N MET A 1 -4.89 -0.76 25.63
CA MET A 1 -5.40 -1.59 24.51
C MET A 1 -6.30 -2.74 25.01
N GLN A 2 -5.94 -3.42 26.10
CA GLN A 2 -6.74 -4.53 26.68
C GLN A 2 -8.17 -4.15 27.12
N GLU A 3 -8.41 -2.92 27.60
CA GLU A 3 -9.76 -2.48 28.01
C GLU A 3 -10.74 -2.43 26.83
N LEU A 4 -10.27 -1.95 25.66
CA LEU A 4 -11.08 -1.88 24.44
C LEU A 4 -11.40 -3.28 23.90
N GLU A 5 -10.43 -4.20 23.93
CA GLU A 5 -10.67 -5.60 23.57
C GLU A 5 -11.66 -6.28 24.52
N SER A 6 -11.61 -5.95 25.82
CA SER A 6 -12.61 -6.46 26.78
C SER A 6 -14.01 -5.95 26.47
N LEU A 7 -14.15 -4.70 26.04
CA LEU A 7 -15.44 -4.10 25.68
C LEU A 7 -16.00 -4.66 24.36
N ASP A 8 -15.13 -4.92 23.38
CA ASP A 8 -15.48 -5.58 22.11
C ASP A 8 -15.93 -7.04 22.34
N SER A 9 -15.20 -7.77 23.19
CA SER A 9 -15.56 -9.13 23.61
C SER A 9 -16.90 -9.17 24.34
N LYS A 10 -17.25 -8.11 25.09
CA LYS A 10 -18.54 -7.94 25.77
C LYS A 10 -19.64 -7.43 24.83
N GLY A 11 -19.36 -7.18 23.56
CA GLY A 11 -20.31 -6.70 22.56
C GLY A 11 -20.79 -5.25 22.80
N LYS A 12 -20.08 -4.48 23.62
CA LYS A 12 -20.46 -3.09 23.95
C LYS A 12 -20.00 -2.08 22.90
N ILE A 13 -18.92 -2.41 22.20
CA ILE A 13 -18.35 -1.63 21.11
C ILE A 13 -17.97 -2.59 19.99
N GLU A 14 -17.84 -2.07 18.77
CA GLU A 14 -17.27 -2.81 17.65
C GLU A 14 -15.88 -2.23 17.36
N LEU A 15 -14.84 -3.03 17.62
CA LEU A 15 -13.45 -2.60 17.48
C LEU A 15 -12.93 -2.86 16.06
N TYR A 16 -12.49 -1.78 15.41
CA TYR A 16 -11.83 -1.82 14.11
C TYR A 16 -10.37 -1.43 14.23
N TYR A 17 -9.50 -2.23 13.61
CA TYR A 17 -8.09 -1.95 13.42
C TYR A 17 -7.93 -1.34 12.03
N ALA A 18 -7.38 -0.13 11.94
CA ALA A 18 -7.18 0.57 10.68
C ALA A 18 -5.70 0.67 10.37
N ASP A 19 -5.34 0.50 9.09
CA ASP A 19 -4.00 0.74 8.59
C ASP A 19 -4.05 1.38 7.20
N GLU A 20 -3.00 2.13 6.89
CA GLU A 20 -2.79 2.77 5.60
C GLU A 20 -1.56 2.15 4.93
N SER A 21 -1.76 1.60 3.74
CA SER A 21 -0.70 1.00 2.95
C SER A 21 -0.60 1.68 1.59
N ASN A 22 0.63 1.97 1.16
CA ASN A 22 0.88 2.61 -0.13
C ASN A 22 1.63 1.65 -1.04
N VAL A 23 1.13 1.49 -2.26
CA VAL A 23 1.79 0.72 -3.31
C VAL A 23 2.38 1.69 -4.32
N CYS A 24 3.70 1.61 -4.48
CA CYS A 24 4.41 2.32 -5.54
C CYS A 24 4.56 1.39 -6.75
N THR A 25 4.34 1.92 -7.94
CA THR A 25 4.59 1.24 -9.22
C THR A 25 6.02 1.47 -9.73
N ASP A 26 6.97 1.73 -8.81
CA ASP A 26 8.37 1.95 -9.17
C ASP A 26 8.94 0.68 -9.82
N GLY A 27 9.70 0.85 -10.91
CA GLY A 27 10.29 -0.26 -11.66
C GLY A 27 11.24 -1.09 -10.78
N TYR A 28 10.95 -2.38 -10.65
CA TYR A 28 11.80 -3.33 -9.91
C TYR A 28 12.97 -3.79 -10.78
N VAL A 29 14.16 -3.95 -10.18
CA VAL A 29 15.31 -4.57 -10.86
C VAL A 29 15.11 -6.08 -10.86
N PRO A 30 14.93 -6.74 -12.02
CA PRO A 30 14.68 -8.15 -12.09
C PRO A 30 15.94 -8.89 -11.66
N TYR A 31 15.79 -9.73 -10.65
CA TYR A 31 16.81 -10.70 -10.31
C TYR A 31 16.77 -11.81 -11.37
N GLY A 32 17.78 -11.85 -12.22
CA GLY A 32 17.93 -12.85 -13.29
C GLY A 32 19.34 -12.84 -13.86
N TRP A 33 19.77 -13.98 -14.41
CA TRP A 33 20.99 -14.05 -15.19
C TRP A 33 20.78 -13.36 -16.53
N GLN A 34 21.50 -12.27 -16.76
CA GLN A 34 21.54 -11.57 -18.04
C GLN A 34 22.74 -12.08 -18.85
N PHE A 35 22.51 -12.46 -20.10
CA PHE A 35 23.60 -12.78 -21.01
C PHE A 35 24.36 -11.50 -21.38
N LYS A 36 25.67 -11.62 -21.65
CA LYS A 36 26.57 -10.47 -21.87
C LYS A 36 26.13 -9.54 -23.00
N ASP A 37 25.34 -10.06 -23.93
CA ASP A 37 24.89 -9.37 -25.14
C ASP A 37 23.45 -8.85 -25.00
N GLU A 38 22.80 -9.07 -23.85
CA GLU A 38 21.42 -8.68 -23.59
C GLU A 38 21.36 -7.40 -22.74
N ARG A 39 20.77 -6.34 -23.29
CA ARG A 39 20.52 -5.08 -22.59
C ARG A 39 19.08 -5.04 -22.12
N VAL A 40 18.83 -5.45 -20.87
CA VAL A 40 17.51 -5.32 -20.25
C VAL A 40 17.34 -3.89 -19.74
N TYR A 41 16.50 -3.11 -20.41
CA TYR A 41 16.12 -1.76 -19.97
C TYR A 41 14.73 -1.78 -19.35
N ILE A 42 14.60 -1.24 -18.14
CA ILE A 42 13.32 -1.08 -17.47
C ILE A 42 13.06 0.42 -17.32
N PRO A 43 12.07 0.97 -18.04
CA PRO A 43 11.66 2.34 -17.79
C PRO A 43 11.07 2.41 -16.38
N SER A 44 11.79 3.02 -15.45
CA SER A 44 11.26 3.37 -14.14
C SER A 44 10.59 4.74 -14.26
N GLU A 45 9.29 4.73 -14.55
CA GLU A 45 8.48 5.93 -14.46
C GLU A 45 8.03 6.10 -13.00
N LYS A 46 8.11 7.33 -12.46
CA LYS A 46 7.48 7.65 -11.16
C LYS A 46 5.97 7.62 -11.34
N ALA A 47 5.42 6.43 -11.43
CA ALA A 47 4.00 6.23 -11.66
C ALA A 47 3.21 6.42 -10.36
N ALA A 48 1.90 6.62 -10.54
CA ALA A 48 0.90 6.87 -9.51
C ALA A 48 1.12 6.05 -8.23
N ARG A 49 1.15 6.70 -7.06
CA ARG A 49 1.10 5.99 -5.78
C ARG A 49 -0.34 5.65 -5.46
N PHE A 50 -0.61 4.37 -5.25
CA PHE A 50 -1.93 3.92 -4.86
C PHE A 50 -1.99 3.83 -3.34
N ASN A 51 -2.80 4.68 -2.73
CA ASN A 51 -3.05 4.67 -1.30
C ASN A 51 -4.26 3.79 -1.01
N ILE A 52 -4.06 2.80 -0.13
CA ILE A 52 -5.08 1.86 0.31
C ILE A 52 -5.30 2.10 1.80
N PHE A 53 -6.51 2.55 2.15
CA PHE A 53 -6.93 2.65 3.54
C PHE A 53 -7.99 1.59 3.85
N GLY A 54 -7.63 0.67 4.74
CA GLY A 54 -8.46 -0.47 5.12
C GLY A 54 -8.65 -0.58 6.63
N MET A 55 -9.83 -1.03 7.05
CA MET A 55 -10.13 -1.36 8.43
C MET A 55 -10.55 -2.82 8.54
N ILE A 56 -10.08 -3.52 9.58
CA ILE A 56 -10.38 -4.93 9.83
C ILE A 56 -10.83 -5.14 11.28
N THR A 57 -11.78 -6.05 11.49
CA THR A 57 -12.18 -6.49 12.84
C THR A 57 -11.50 -7.81 13.20
N ARG A 58 -11.47 -8.16 14.50
CA ARG A 58 -11.02 -9.49 14.96
C ARG A 58 -11.83 -10.66 14.38
N ARG A 59 -13.04 -10.39 13.88
CA ARG A 59 -13.91 -11.36 13.21
C ARG A 59 -13.63 -11.45 11.70
N ASN A 60 -12.48 -10.93 11.27
CA ASN A 60 -12.01 -10.96 9.89
C ASN A 60 -12.96 -10.24 8.91
N GLN A 61 -13.71 -9.24 9.40
CA GLN A 61 -14.51 -8.38 8.52
C GLN A 61 -13.62 -7.24 8.05
N TYR A 62 -13.39 -7.17 6.75
CA TYR A 62 -12.58 -6.13 6.12
C TYR A 62 -13.48 -5.08 5.46
N LYS A 63 -13.16 -3.80 5.69
CA LYS A 63 -13.80 -2.65 5.08
C LYS A 63 -12.73 -1.79 4.41
N LEU A 64 -12.79 -1.72 3.09
CA LEU A 64 -11.98 -0.81 2.28
C LEU A 64 -12.72 0.52 2.15
N TYR A 65 -12.09 1.63 2.50
CA TYR A 65 -12.75 2.94 2.51
C TYR A 65 -12.27 3.86 1.39
N ASN A 66 -10.98 3.82 1.04
CA ASN A 66 -10.46 4.58 -0.10
C ASN A 66 -9.27 3.88 -0.73
N ALA A 67 -9.28 3.88 -2.05
CA ALA A 67 -8.22 3.36 -2.92
C ALA A 67 -7.92 4.45 -3.94
N GLY A 68 -7.13 5.44 -3.51
CA GLY A 68 -6.93 6.69 -4.23
C GLY A 68 -5.58 6.71 -4.94
N ILE A 69 -5.57 7.18 -6.19
CA ILE A 69 -4.32 7.49 -6.88
C ILE A 69 -3.85 8.87 -6.43
N HIS A 70 -2.78 8.92 -5.65
CA HIS A 70 -2.01 10.14 -5.49
C HIS A 70 -0.99 10.22 -6.62
N GLN A 71 -1.23 11.15 -7.56
CA GLN A 71 -0.23 11.53 -8.54
C GLN A 71 0.94 12.16 -7.78
N CYS A 72 2.12 11.53 -7.85
CA CYS A 72 3.33 12.14 -7.33
C CYS A 72 3.60 13.41 -8.18
N ARG A 73 3.51 14.59 -7.56
CA ARG A 73 3.65 15.89 -8.23
C ARG A 73 5.00 15.90 -8.97
N GLN A 74 4.94 16.09 -10.29
CA GLN A 74 6.13 16.25 -11.12
C GLN A 74 6.72 17.64 -10.85
N ASP A 75 7.47 17.78 -9.77
CA ASP A 75 8.36 18.94 -9.64
C ASP A 75 9.61 18.63 -10.46
N CYS A 76 9.73 19.39 -11.54
CA CYS A 76 10.67 19.26 -12.64
C CYS A 76 12.11 18.99 -12.20
N GLY A 77 12.69 17.91 -12.71
CA GLY A 77 14.14 17.72 -12.84
C GLY A 77 14.58 18.03 -14.26
N LEU A 78 14.44 19.29 -14.69
CA LEU A 78 15.25 19.86 -15.77
C LEU A 78 16.38 20.63 -15.09
N SER A 79 17.56 20.02 -15.02
CA SER A 79 18.84 20.74 -14.90
C SER A 79 19.72 20.33 -16.07
#